data_AF-A0A6P2E4D5-F1
#
_entry.id   AF-A0A6P2E4D5-F1
#
_cell.length_a   1.000
_cell.length_b   1.000
_cell.length_c   1.000
_cell.angle_alpha   90.00
_cell.angle_beta   90.00
_cell.angle_gamma   90.00
#
_symmetry.space_group_name_H-M   'P 1'
#
loop_
_entity.id
_entity.type
_entity.pdbx_description
1 polymer ?
#
loop_
_entity_poly.entity_id
_entity_poly.type
_entity_poly.pdbx_seq_one_letter_code
_entity_poly.pdbx_strand_id
1 'polypeptide(L)' 'MRGQINGFFDLVEQMRAVDTAGIEPLAHPVAAVQDVTLRLADDVVSEPDNREANQRSAPAVENGLFLVPKVIE' A
#
# COMPACT_ATOMS: atom_id res chain seq x y z
N MET A 1 11.60 -14.08 16.03
CA MET A 1 10.75 -12.88 15.94
C MET A 1 10.97 -11.87 17.07
N ARG A 2 10.76 -12.21 18.35
CA ARG A 2 10.92 -11.25 19.47
C ARG A 2 12.27 -10.51 19.49
N GLY A 3 13.39 -11.24 19.37
CA GLY A 3 14.72 -10.62 19.35
C GLY A 3 14.97 -9.72 18.13
N GLN A 4 14.40 -10.06 16.96
CA GLN A 4 14.54 -9.27 15.73
C GLN A 4 13.73 -7.97 15.82
N ILE A 5 12.50 -8.04 16.36
CA ILE A 5 11.65 -6.87 16.58
C ILE A 5 12.31 -5.93 17.60
N ASN A 6 12.83 -6.47 18.70
CA ASN A 6 13.53 -5.66 19.69
C ASN A 6 14.78 -4.99 19.10
N GLY A 7 15.59 -5.72 18.32
CA GLY A 7 16.76 -5.14 17.65
C GLY A 7 16.40 -4.06 16.61
N PHE A 8 15.23 -4.15 15.97
CA PHE A 8 14.72 -3.07 15.12
C PHE A 8 14.39 -1.81 15.94
N PHE A 9 13.77 -1.96 17.11
CA PHE A 9 13.47 -0.82 17.97
C PHE A 9 14.75 -0.15 18.51
N ASP A 10 15.81 -0.90 18.80
CA ASP A 10 17.10 -0.33 19.19
C ASP A 10 17.68 0.61 18.10
N LEU A 11 17.49 0.28 16.81
CA LEU A 11 17.88 1.15 15.69
C LEU A 11 17.00 2.40 15.60
N VAL A 12 15.68 2.26 15.79
CA VAL A 12 14.75 3.41 15.77
C VAL A 12 15.09 4.41 16.87
N GLU A 13 15.49 3.94 18.06
CA GLU A 13 15.91 4.84 19.15
C GLU A 13 17.16 5.66 18.78
N GLN A 14 18.09 5.12 17.98
CA GLN A 14 19.25 5.90 17.50
C GLN A 14 18.81 7.06 16.60
N MET A 15 17.76 6.88 15.79
CA MET A 15 17.25 7.93 14.90
C MET A 15 16.56 9.07 15.66
N ARG A 16 16.00 8.80 16.85
CA ARG A 16 15.33 9.80 17.71
C ARG A 16 16.29 10.81 18.35
N ALA A 17 17.59 10.58 18.29
CA ALA A 17 18.59 11.52 18.79
C ALA A 17 18.63 12.84 17.98
N VAL A 18 18.05 12.86 16.77
CA VAL A 18 18.01 14.05 15.91
C VAL A 18 16.76 14.88 16.22
N ASP A 19 16.97 16.16 16.56
CA ASP A 19 15.86 17.11 16.72
C ASP A 19 15.24 17.45 15.36
N THR A 20 13.94 17.23 15.26
CA THR A 20 13.13 17.50 14.06
C THR A 20 12.03 18.53 14.32
N ALA A 21 12.12 19.26 15.44
CA ALA A 21 11.18 20.33 15.77
C ALA A 21 11.13 21.38 14.65
N GLY A 22 9.93 21.64 14.14
CA GLY A 22 9.70 22.61 13.06
C GLY A 22 10.13 22.14 11.67
N ILE A 23 10.60 20.89 11.51
CA ILE A 23 10.93 20.32 10.21
C ILE A 23 9.67 19.68 9.62
N GLU A 24 9.26 20.14 8.44
CA GLU A 24 8.14 19.52 7.73
C GLU A 24 8.52 18.14 7.18
N PRO A 25 7.70 17.10 7.39
CA PRO A 25 7.95 15.76 6.84
C PRO A 25 7.89 15.74 5.31
N LEU A 26 8.82 15.02 4.67
CA LEU A 26 8.85 14.85 3.22
C LEU A 26 8.12 13.55 2.81
N ALA A 27 6.84 13.64 2.42
CA ALA A 27 6.02 12.48 2.02
C ALA A 27 6.40 11.89 0.65
N HIS A 28 6.83 12.73 -0.28
CA HIS A 28 7.24 12.34 -1.63
C HIS A 28 8.55 13.05 -2.00
N PRO A 29 9.56 12.37 -2.57
CA PRO A 29 10.84 13.02 -2.90
C PRO A 29 10.70 14.23 -3.84
N VAL A 30 9.71 14.18 -4.73
CA VAL A 30 9.41 15.26 -5.69
C VAL A 30 8.91 16.53 -5.00
N ALA A 31 8.33 16.43 -3.80
CA ALA A 31 7.92 17.60 -3.01
C ALA A 31 9.10 18.50 -2.59
N ALA A 32 10.34 18.00 -2.66
CA ALA A 32 11.53 18.79 -2.39
C ALA A 32 11.86 19.78 -3.52
N VAL A 33 11.30 19.60 -4.72
CA VAL A 33 11.61 20.43 -5.91
C VAL A 33 10.39 21.05 -6.58
N GLN A 34 9.18 20.58 -6.27
CA GLN A 34 7.93 21.13 -6.81
C GLN A 34 6.73 20.77 -5.91
N ASP A 35 5.68 21.59 -5.95
CA ASP A 35 4.44 21.29 -5.24
C ASP A 35 3.77 20.03 -5.78
N VAL A 36 3.33 19.16 -4.87
CA VAL A 36 2.59 17.95 -5.23
C VAL A 36 1.11 18.27 -5.24
N THR A 37 0.50 18.22 -6.42
CA THR A 37 -0.95 18.35 -6.58
C THR A 37 -1.61 16.97 -6.65
N LEU A 38 -2.90 16.90 -6.28
CA LEU A 38 -3.68 15.68 -6.47
C LEU A 38 -3.84 15.39 -7.97
N ARG A 39 -3.58 14.13 -8.36
CA ARG A 39 -3.84 13.68 -9.72
C ARG A 39 -5.33 13.41 -9.86
N LEU A 40 -5.98 14.14 -10.76
CA LEU A 40 -7.35 13.85 -11.15
C LEU A 40 -7.37 12.74 -12.19
N ALA A 41 -8.43 11.95 -12.17
CA ALA A 41 -8.74 10.98 -13.21
C ALA A 41 -9.97 11.48 -13.98
N ASP A 42 -9.95 11.33 -15.31
CA ASP A 42 -11.10 11.66 -16.14
C ASP A 42 -12.24 10.68 -15.89
N ASP A 43 -13.48 11.18 -15.88
CA ASP A 43 -14.70 10.37 -15.69
C ASP A 43 -15.10 9.68 -17.00
N VAL A 44 -14.31 8.69 -17.41
CA VAL A 44 -14.49 7.95 -18.66
C VAL A 44 -14.29 6.46 -18.42
N VAL A 45 -15.21 5.65 -18.93
CA VAL A 45 -15.10 4.18 -18.89
C VAL A 45 -13.90 3.74 -19.73
N SER A 46 -12.97 2.97 -19.14
CA SER A 46 -11.75 2.56 -19.83
C SER A 46 -11.57 1.04 -19.93
N GLU A 47 -12.26 0.28 -19.08
CA GLU A 47 -12.02 -1.13 -18.87
C GLU A 47 -12.87 -2.02 -19.78
N PRO A 48 -12.25 -2.90 -20.60
CA PRO A 48 -12.97 -3.98 -21.28
C PRO A 48 -13.23 -5.16 -20.33
N ASP A 49 -14.04 -6.13 -20.76
CA ASP A 49 -14.15 -7.40 -20.04
C ASP A 49 -12.82 -8.16 -20.11
N ASN A 50 -12.19 -8.32 -18.94
CA ASN A 50 -10.93 -9.06 -18.76
C ASN A 50 -11.09 -10.21 -17.76
N ARG A 51 -12.29 -10.77 -17.61
CA ARG A 51 -12.62 -11.78 -16.58
C ARG A 51 -11.64 -12.94 -16.53
N GLU A 52 -11.31 -13.54 -17.68
CA GLU A 52 -10.39 -14.68 -17.76
C GLU A 52 -9.00 -14.33 -17.23
N ALA A 53 -8.45 -13.19 -17.66
CA ALA A 53 -7.15 -12.71 -17.19
C ALA A 53 -7.15 -12.39 -15.70
N ASN A 54 -8.22 -11.76 -15.20
CA ASN A 54 -8.39 -11.39 -13.80
C ASN A 54 -8.53 -12.62 -12.88
N GLN A 55 -9.07 -13.72 -13.39
CA GLN A 55 -9.33 -14.95 -12.61
C GLN A 55 -8.21 -15.98 -12.72
N ARG A 56 -7.22 -15.78 -13.61
CA ARG A 56 -6.13 -16.72 -13.87
C ARG A 56 -5.32 -17.12 -12.62
N SER A 57 -5.14 -16.21 -11.66
CA SER A 57 -4.39 -16.48 -10.42
C SER A 57 -5.28 -16.89 -9.25
N ALA A 58 -6.60 -16.96 -9.44
CA ALA A 58 -7.53 -17.28 -8.38
C ALA A 58 -7.35 -18.74 -7.92
N PRO A 59 -7.21 -19.00 -6.61
CA PRO A 59 -7.13 -20.37 -6.11
C PRO A 59 -8.38 -21.21 -6.40
N ALA A 60 -9.54 -20.57 -6.45
CA ALA A 60 -10.82 -21.22 -6.75
C ALA A 60 -11.78 -20.22 -7.41
N VAL A 61 -12.43 -20.66 -8.48
CA VAL A 61 -13.38 -19.90 -9.30
C VAL A 61 -14.58 -20.76 -9.59
N GLU A 62 -15.78 -20.20 -9.47
CA GLU A 62 -17.02 -20.87 -9.87
C GLU A 62 -18.00 -19.85 -10.46
N ASN A 63 -18.59 -20.17 -11.61
CA ASN A 63 -19.55 -19.30 -12.31
C ASN A 63 -19.04 -17.85 -12.51
N GLY A 64 -17.73 -17.69 -12.69
CA GLY A 64 -17.08 -16.39 -12.83
C GLY A 64 -16.97 -15.58 -11.53
N LEU A 65 -17.09 -16.22 -10.36
CA LEU A 65 -16.91 -15.64 -9.01
C LEU A 65 -15.64 -16.19 -8.35
N PHE A 66 -14.97 -15.37 -7.54
CA PHE A 66 -13.89 -15.83 -6.66
C PHE A 66 -14.48 -16.51 -5.43
N LEU A 67 -14.05 -17.75 -5.14
CA LEU A 67 -14.55 -18.49 -3.99
C LEU A 67 -13.73 -18.16 -2.73
N VAL A 68 -14.43 -17.93 -1.62
CA VAL A 68 -13.86 -17.73 -0.28
C VAL A 68 -14.56 -18.63 0.73
N PRO A 69 -13.86 -19.18 1.73
CA PRO A 69 -14.50 -19.94 2.79
C PRO A 69 -15.51 -19.08 3.55
N LYS A 70 -16.75 -19.56 3.68
CA LYS A 70 -17.73 -18.92 4.55
C LYS A 70 -17.33 -19.20 6.01
N VAL A 71 -17.09 -18.13 6.78
CA VAL A 71 -16.95 -18.26 8.23
C VAL A 71 -18.34 -18.50 8.83
N ILE A 72 -18.50 -19.61 9.53
CA ILE A 72 -19.69 -19.97 10.31
C ILE A 72 -19.20 -20.25 11.75
N GLU A 73 -19.85 -19.61 12.72
CA GLU A 73 -19.68 -19.85 14.17
C GLU A 73 -20.70 -20.86 14.68
#